data_AF-A0A399YMF4-F1
#
_entry.id   AF-A0A399YMF4-F1
#
_cell.length_a   1.000
_cell.length_b   1.000
_cell.length_c   1.000
_cell.angle_alpha   90.00
_cell.angle_beta   90.00
_cell.angle_gamma   90.00
#
_symmetry.space_group_name_H-M   'P 1'
#
loop_
_entity.id
_entity.type
_entity.pdbx_description
1 polymer ?
#
loop_
_entity_poly.entity_id
_entity_poly.type
_entity_poly.pdbx_seq_one_letter_code
_entity_poly.pdbx_strand_id
1 'polypeptide(L)'
;MPYAPPVSICPVGSAANRWTDILGIGMGSPTKHKNVAKINIPNSQNVVALYGQMAAKDVGLAKYVRFMYPGQNNYVEVNTVTSPSPHNAAVFWYGTDLDPATNIRGRWFLQKTGTKFHIPRALILYPTYQTAPGEEYVDVFEVYQTSDTQVYWEAVNGWIPVQEVDLEIPAPLAPATFTVKVALVDNDADTRPVYVTATAGNVSQTLSPTHPDRKDQLNILTFTLENVPAGTSSITLRLESPQPFTNGLDYLGGDSVALTGATANYYCATP
;
A
#
# COMPACT_ATOMS: atom_id res chain seq x y z
N MET A 1 31.70 37.22 -10.68
CA MET A 1 31.34 35.97 -9.99
C MET A 1 30.50 35.16 -10.96
N PRO A 2 30.95 34.02 -11.50
CA PRO A 2 30.05 33.17 -12.26
C PRO A 2 29.00 32.60 -11.30
N TYR A 3 27.73 32.85 -11.60
CA TYR A 3 26.57 32.30 -10.91
C TYR A 3 26.57 30.79 -11.16
N ALA A 4 26.95 29.99 -10.16
CA ALA A 4 26.74 28.55 -10.24
C ALA A 4 25.22 28.32 -10.28
N PRO A 5 24.68 27.60 -11.27
CA PRO A 5 23.26 27.31 -11.29
C PRO A 5 22.89 26.57 -10.00
N PRO A 6 21.71 26.85 -9.41
CA PRO A 6 21.26 26.12 -8.24
C PRO A 6 21.24 24.63 -8.57
N VAL A 7 21.95 23.82 -7.79
CA VAL A 7 22.05 22.38 -8.02
C VAL A 7 20.80 21.75 -7.40
N SER A 8 19.94 21.15 -8.23
CA SER A 8 18.78 20.38 -7.76
C SER A 8 19.22 19.33 -6.74
N ILE A 9 18.41 19.10 -5.70
CA ILE A 9 18.70 18.06 -4.70
C ILE A 9 18.53 16.64 -5.27
N CYS A 10 18.01 16.49 -6.48
CA CYS A 10 17.82 15.19 -7.11
C CYS A 10 19.05 14.75 -7.92
N PRO A 11 19.41 13.46 -7.88
CA PRO A 11 20.39 12.89 -8.80
C PRO A 11 20.01 13.13 -10.27
N VAL A 12 21.04 13.25 -11.11
CA VAL A 12 20.85 13.44 -12.55
C VAL A 12 20.10 12.23 -13.14
N GLY A 13 18.95 12.49 -13.78
CA GLY A 13 18.16 11.47 -14.46
C GLY A 13 17.28 10.60 -13.55
N SER A 14 17.23 10.86 -12.24
CA SER A 14 16.36 10.10 -11.32
C SER A 14 14.99 10.74 -11.13
N ALA A 15 14.81 11.98 -11.57
CA ALA A 15 13.61 12.76 -11.35
C ALA A 15 12.76 12.89 -12.62
N ALA A 16 11.45 13.03 -12.43
CA ALA A 16 10.51 13.32 -13.50
C ALA A 16 9.36 14.19 -12.98
N ASN A 17 8.62 14.84 -13.89
CA ASN A 17 7.39 15.56 -13.56
C ASN A 17 6.22 14.59 -13.30
N ARG A 18 6.38 13.68 -12.34
CA ARG A 18 5.33 12.73 -11.95
C ARG A 18 5.52 12.22 -10.53
N TRP A 19 4.43 11.79 -9.91
CA TRP A 19 4.47 11.05 -8.64
C TRP A 19 3.33 10.03 -8.56
N THR A 20 3.51 8.98 -7.75
CA THR A 20 2.55 7.90 -7.58
C THR A 20 1.84 7.98 -6.24
N ASP A 21 0.50 7.95 -6.27
CA ASP A 21 -0.36 7.94 -5.09
C ASP A 21 -0.89 6.54 -4.78
N ILE A 22 -1.53 6.39 -3.62
CA ILE A 22 -2.31 5.20 -3.26
C ILE A 22 -3.75 5.62 -2.99
N LEU A 23 -4.68 5.04 -3.74
CA LEU A 23 -6.12 5.13 -3.51
C LEU A 23 -6.64 3.76 -3.12
N GLY A 24 -7.68 3.71 -2.31
CA GLY A 24 -8.23 2.42 -1.92
C GLY A 24 -9.60 2.49 -1.27
N ILE A 25 -10.27 1.35 -1.29
CA ILE A 25 -11.55 1.14 -0.63
C ILE A 25 -11.64 -0.28 -0.08
N GLY A 26 -11.93 -0.36 1.22
CA GLY A 26 -12.28 -1.58 1.93
C GLY A 26 -13.57 -2.19 1.39
N MET A 27 -13.53 -3.50 1.17
CA MET A 27 -14.57 -4.27 0.49
C MET A 27 -15.22 -5.32 1.37
N GLY A 28 -14.66 -5.69 2.51
CA GLY A 28 -15.23 -6.71 3.36
C GLY A 28 -14.50 -6.94 4.67
N SER A 29 -15.06 -7.85 5.45
CA SER A 29 -14.64 -8.31 6.77
C SER A 29 -15.05 -9.78 6.93
N PRO A 30 -14.67 -10.47 8.01
CA PRO A 30 -15.05 -11.87 8.22
C PRO A 30 -16.56 -12.13 8.22
N THR A 31 -17.39 -11.10 8.45
CA THR A 31 -18.85 -11.22 8.58
C THR A 31 -19.64 -10.67 7.39
N LYS A 32 -19.02 -9.90 6.48
CA LYS A 32 -19.70 -9.26 5.34
C LYS A 32 -18.72 -8.92 4.23
N HIS A 33 -19.18 -8.88 2.97
CA HIS A 33 -18.38 -8.39 1.86
C HIS A 33 -19.21 -7.69 0.79
N LYS A 34 -18.53 -6.93 -0.06
CA LYS A 34 -19.00 -6.35 -1.32
C LYS A 34 -18.23 -7.01 -2.45
N ASN A 35 -18.96 -7.56 -3.43
CA ASN A 35 -18.33 -8.13 -4.61
C ASN A 35 -17.89 -7.07 -5.62
N VAL A 36 -18.36 -5.83 -5.50
CA VAL A 36 -17.99 -4.73 -6.37
C VAL A 36 -17.73 -3.49 -5.54
N ALA A 37 -16.63 -2.79 -5.83
CA ALA A 37 -16.36 -1.46 -5.32
C ALA A 37 -15.84 -0.56 -6.45
N LYS A 38 -16.03 0.75 -6.29
CA LYS A 38 -15.60 1.77 -7.25
C LYS A 38 -14.65 2.73 -6.55
N ILE A 39 -13.55 3.07 -7.21
CA ILE A 39 -12.70 4.21 -6.86
C ILE A 39 -12.78 5.20 -8.01
N ASN A 40 -13.18 6.44 -7.70
CA ASN A 40 -12.99 7.56 -8.63
C ASN A 40 -11.55 8.04 -8.47
N ILE A 41 -10.84 8.21 -9.57
CA ILE A 41 -9.45 8.66 -9.56
C ILE A 41 -9.47 10.19 -9.63
N PRO A 42 -9.04 10.91 -8.57
CA PRO A 42 -8.95 12.37 -8.61
C PRO A 42 -7.99 12.82 -9.70
N ASN A 43 -8.23 13.98 -10.33
CA ASN A 43 -7.35 14.52 -11.37
C ASN A 43 -6.98 13.51 -12.48
N SER A 44 -7.92 12.64 -12.85
CA SER A 44 -7.68 11.51 -13.75
C SER A 44 -7.11 11.90 -15.12
N GLN A 45 -7.32 13.13 -15.56
CA GLN A 45 -6.76 13.67 -16.80
C GLN A 45 -5.22 13.77 -16.78
N ASN A 46 -4.61 13.76 -15.59
CA ASN A 46 -3.17 13.80 -15.41
C ASN A 46 -2.57 12.41 -15.15
N VAL A 47 -3.37 11.34 -15.12
CA VAL A 47 -2.87 9.99 -14.86
C VAL A 47 -2.15 9.48 -16.10
N VAL A 48 -0.89 9.11 -15.93
CA VAL A 48 -0.03 8.60 -17.02
C VAL A 48 0.30 7.10 -16.89
N ALA A 49 0.13 6.55 -15.68
CA ALA A 49 0.21 5.11 -15.42
C ALA A 49 -0.75 4.75 -14.28
N LEU A 50 -1.23 3.50 -14.27
CA LEU A 50 -2.16 3.02 -13.25
C LEU A 50 -1.90 1.54 -12.97
N TYR A 51 -1.71 1.18 -11.71
CA TYR A 51 -1.71 -0.21 -11.26
C TYR A 51 -2.93 -0.49 -10.39
N GLY A 52 -3.53 -1.68 -10.51
CA GLY A 52 -4.67 -2.09 -9.71
C GLY A 52 -4.39 -3.36 -8.90
N GLN A 53 -4.86 -3.40 -7.65
CA GLN A 53 -4.83 -4.58 -6.78
C GLN A 53 -6.21 -4.88 -6.17
N MET A 54 -6.48 -6.17 -6.02
CA MET A 54 -7.66 -6.72 -5.35
C MET A 54 -7.18 -7.74 -4.31
N ALA A 55 -7.25 -7.35 -3.04
CA ALA A 55 -6.76 -8.15 -1.91
C ALA A 55 -7.89 -8.88 -1.18
N ALA A 56 -7.57 -10.07 -0.67
CA ALA A 56 -8.50 -10.98 0.01
C ALA A 56 -7.79 -11.82 1.07
N LYS A 57 -8.56 -12.44 1.97
CA LYS A 57 -8.04 -13.39 2.99
C LYS A 57 -8.21 -14.83 2.52
N ASP A 58 -7.20 -15.67 2.74
CA ASP A 58 -7.17 -17.08 2.34
C ASP A 58 -7.98 -17.98 3.27
N VAL A 59 -9.26 -17.64 3.43
CA VAL A 59 -10.28 -18.47 4.07
C VAL A 59 -11.36 -18.88 3.07
N GLY A 60 -11.13 -18.62 1.78
CA GLY A 60 -11.99 -18.96 0.66
C GLY A 60 -11.32 -18.52 -0.64
N LEU A 61 -11.91 -18.87 -1.78
CA LEU A 61 -11.27 -18.63 -3.08
C LEU A 61 -12.14 -17.79 -4.02
N ALA A 62 -11.47 -17.02 -4.87
CA ALA A 62 -12.05 -16.43 -6.05
C ALA A 62 -11.79 -17.33 -7.27
N LYS A 63 -12.63 -17.20 -8.30
CA LYS A 63 -12.35 -17.74 -9.63
C LYS A 63 -11.40 -16.82 -10.38
N TYR A 64 -11.68 -15.51 -10.30
CA TYR A 64 -10.91 -14.43 -10.90
C TYR A 64 -11.42 -13.08 -10.36
N VAL A 65 -10.73 -12.01 -10.69
CA VAL A 65 -11.17 -10.63 -10.48
C VAL A 65 -11.24 -9.88 -11.80
N ARG A 66 -12.01 -8.80 -11.84
CA ARG A 66 -12.03 -7.86 -12.96
C ARG A 66 -11.81 -6.43 -12.48
N PHE A 67 -10.96 -5.71 -13.19
CA PHE A 67 -10.86 -4.25 -13.13
C PHE A 67 -11.67 -3.70 -14.30
N MET A 68 -12.82 -3.11 -13.99
CA MET A 68 -13.78 -2.64 -14.99
C MET A 68 -13.64 -1.12 -15.18
N TYR A 69 -13.43 -0.72 -16.43
CA TYR A 69 -13.34 0.68 -16.85
C TYR A 69 -14.74 1.32 -16.96
N PRO A 70 -14.81 2.66 -17.16
CA PRO A 70 -16.04 3.32 -17.58
C PRO A 70 -16.54 2.75 -18.91
N GLY A 71 -17.86 2.68 -19.07
CA GLY A 71 -18.50 2.10 -20.26
C GLY A 71 -18.96 0.65 -20.06
N GLN A 72 -19.49 0.05 -21.13
CA GLN A 72 -20.07 -1.29 -21.12
C GLN A 72 -19.04 -2.32 -21.59
N ASN A 73 -18.93 -3.44 -20.87
CA ASN A 73 -18.06 -4.57 -21.21
C ASN A 73 -16.56 -4.23 -21.40
N ASN A 74 -16.08 -3.15 -20.80
CA ASN A 74 -14.67 -2.77 -20.83
C ASN A 74 -14.00 -3.16 -19.51
N TYR A 75 -13.12 -4.16 -19.52
CA TYR A 75 -12.44 -4.66 -18.32
C TYR A 75 -11.16 -5.41 -18.64
N VAL A 76 -10.26 -5.43 -17.66
CA VAL A 76 -9.15 -6.41 -17.57
C VAL A 76 -9.58 -7.49 -16.58
N GLU A 77 -9.43 -8.75 -16.96
CA GLU A 77 -9.68 -9.91 -16.10
C GLU A 77 -8.36 -10.54 -15.67
N VAL A 78 -8.19 -10.75 -14.36
CA VAL A 78 -7.01 -11.38 -13.78
C VAL A 78 -7.44 -12.73 -13.20
N ASN A 79 -6.90 -13.79 -13.80
CA ASN A 79 -7.29 -15.17 -13.50
C ASN A 79 -6.33 -15.88 -12.53
N THR A 80 -5.14 -15.31 -12.32
CA THR A 80 -4.10 -15.91 -11.48
C THR A 80 -3.77 -14.98 -10.32
N VAL A 81 -3.68 -15.54 -9.11
CA VAL A 81 -3.24 -14.80 -7.92
C VAL A 81 -1.80 -14.33 -8.13
N THR A 82 -1.56 -13.02 -8.02
CA THR A 82 -0.26 -12.41 -8.28
C THR A 82 0.65 -12.48 -7.05
N SER A 83 0.07 -12.39 -5.85
CA SER A 83 0.75 -12.71 -4.60
C SER A 83 -0.05 -13.73 -3.80
N PRO A 84 0.44 -14.97 -3.70
CA PRO A 84 -0.25 -16.03 -2.98
C PRO A 84 -0.15 -15.84 -1.47
N SER A 85 -1.14 -16.37 -0.74
CA SER A 85 -1.13 -16.36 0.71
C SER A 85 0.03 -17.21 1.26
N PRO A 86 0.81 -16.73 2.24
CA PRO A 86 1.89 -17.53 2.83
C PRO A 86 1.40 -18.73 3.64
N HIS A 87 0.15 -18.71 4.10
CA HIS A 87 -0.51 -19.83 4.76
C HIS A 87 -2.02 -19.58 4.84
N ASN A 88 -2.77 -20.55 5.39
CA ASN A 88 -4.21 -20.43 5.57
C ASN A 88 -4.54 -19.19 6.40
N ALA A 89 -5.59 -18.46 5.98
CA ALA A 89 -6.06 -17.24 6.59
C ALA A 89 -5.12 -16.02 6.56
N ALA A 90 -4.01 -16.05 5.82
CA ALA A 90 -3.27 -14.83 5.49
C ALA A 90 -3.84 -14.12 4.25
N VAL A 91 -3.31 -12.95 3.92
CA VAL A 91 -3.75 -12.17 2.76
C VAL A 91 -3.12 -12.71 1.46
N PHE A 92 -3.91 -12.74 0.40
CA PHE A 92 -3.45 -12.88 -0.98
C PHE A 92 -4.00 -11.72 -1.83
N TRP A 93 -3.42 -11.46 -3.00
CA TRP A 93 -3.96 -10.45 -3.92
C TRP A 93 -3.75 -10.77 -5.40
N TYR A 94 -4.66 -10.23 -6.22
CA TYR A 94 -4.56 -10.14 -7.68
C TYR A 94 -4.14 -8.73 -8.06
N GLY A 95 -3.22 -8.58 -9.02
CA GLY A 95 -2.81 -7.27 -9.49
C GLY A 95 -2.34 -7.26 -10.94
N THR A 96 -2.44 -6.10 -11.57
CA THR A 96 -2.09 -5.87 -12.98
C THR A 96 -1.92 -4.38 -13.27
N ASP A 97 -1.11 -4.07 -14.27
CA ASP A 97 -1.11 -2.76 -14.92
C ASP A 97 -2.46 -2.53 -15.61
N LEU A 98 -2.90 -1.27 -15.61
CA LEU A 98 -4.15 -0.78 -16.17
C LEU A 98 -3.87 0.49 -16.98
N ASP A 99 -4.75 0.76 -17.94
CA ASP A 99 -4.75 2.03 -18.66
C ASP A 99 -5.28 3.16 -17.75
N PRO A 100 -4.80 4.42 -17.92
CA PRO A 100 -5.37 5.57 -17.24
C PRO A 100 -6.89 5.67 -17.42
N ALA A 101 -7.61 5.96 -16.32
CA ALA A 101 -9.07 6.01 -16.31
C ALA A 101 -9.60 7.04 -15.32
N THR A 102 -10.85 7.48 -15.52
CA THR A 102 -11.53 8.38 -14.56
C THR A 102 -12.00 7.66 -13.30
N ASN A 103 -12.21 6.35 -13.40
CA ASN A 103 -12.56 5.48 -12.29
C ASN A 103 -12.34 4.02 -12.68
N ILE A 104 -12.11 3.18 -11.69
CA ILE A 104 -12.07 1.73 -11.84
C ILE A 104 -13.08 1.11 -10.87
N ARG A 105 -13.80 0.09 -11.37
CA ARG A 105 -14.58 -0.81 -10.53
C ARG A 105 -13.86 -2.14 -10.40
N GLY A 106 -13.45 -2.49 -9.18
CA GLY A 106 -12.97 -3.82 -8.86
C GLY A 106 -14.16 -4.75 -8.62
N ARG A 107 -14.20 -5.89 -9.30
CA ARG A 107 -15.25 -6.90 -9.15
C ARG A 107 -14.67 -8.28 -8.88
N TRP A 108 -15.13 -8.90 -7.81
CA TRP A 108 -14.83 -10.27 -7.43
C TRP A 108 -15.81 -11.25 -8.08
N PHE A 109 -15.28 -12.36 -8.57
CA PHE A 109 -16.06 -13.52 -9.01
C PHE A 109 -15.71 -14.69 -8.11
N LEU A 110 -16.44 -14.79 -6.99
CA LEU A 110 -16.13 -15.73 -5.92
C LEU A 110 -16.52 -17.18 -6.27
N GLN A 111 -15.79 -18.14 -5.69
CA GLN A 111 -16.30 -19.50 -5.56
C GLN A 111 -17.39 -19.56 -4.48
N LYS A 112 -18.20 -20.63 -4.46
CA LYS A 112 -19.29 -20.81 -3.48
C LYS A 112 -18.78 -20.87 -2.04
N THR A 113 -17.57 -21.40 -1.83
CA THR A 113 -16.91 -21.39 -0.52
C THR A 113 -16.62 -19.95 -0.10
N GLY A 114 -16.11 -19.13 -1.01
CA GLY A 114 -15.80 -17.73 -0.75
C GLY A 114 -16.96 -16.88 -0.24
N THR A 115 -18.17 -17.10 -0.74
CA THR A 115 -19.34 -16.34 -0.25
C THR A 115 -19.71 -16.64 1.20
N LYS A 116 -19.29 -17.79 1.75
CA LYS A 116 -19.52 -18.19 3.15
C LYS A 116 -18.44 -17.70 4.11
N PHE A 117 -17.25 -17.39 3.60
CA PHE A 117 -16.09 -16.94 4.40
C PHE A 117 -15.75 -15.45 4.19
N HIS A 118 -16.55 -14.76 3.36
CA HIS A 118 -16.60 -13.31 3.09
C HIS A 118 -15.24 -12.63 2.79
N ILE A 119 -14.67 -13.03 1.65
CA ILE A 119 -13.25 -12.89 1.29
C ILE A 119 -12.71 -11.60 0.63
N PRO A 120 -13.48 -10.67 0.02
CA PRO A 120 -12.89 -9.38 -0.36
C PRO A 120 -12.36 -8.60 0.84
N ARG A 121 -11.15 -8.05 0.74
CA ARG A 121 -10.60 -7.09 1.71
C ARG A 121 -10.54 -5.69 1.14
N ALA A 122 -9.93 -5.52 -0.03
CA ALA A 122 -9.74 -4.20 -0.60
C ALA A 122 -9.67 -4.21 -2.13
N LEU A 123 -10.08 -3.08 -2.72
CA LEU A 123 -9.62 -2.63 -4.02
C LEU A 123 -8.64 -1.48 -3.77
N ILE A 124 -7.45 -1.55 -4.36
CA ILE A 124 -6.39 -0.55 -4.23
C ILE A 124 -5.93 -0.16 -5.63
N LEU A 125 -5.66 1.12 -5.85
CA LEU A 125 -5.13 1.66 -7.10
C LEU A 125 -3.88 2.50 -6.80
N TYR A 126 -2.90 2.42 -7.70
CA TYR A 126 -1.68 3.22 -7.65
C TYR A 126 -1.61 4.08 -8.91
N PRO A 127 -2.31 5.23 -8.95
CA PRO A 127 -2.23 6.16 -10.06
C PRO A 127 -0.92 6.96 -9.99
N THR A 128 -0.17 6.97 -11.09
CA THR A 128 0.95 7.90 -11.30
C THR A 128 0.44 9.13 -12.04
N TYR A 129 0.54 10.30 -11.39
CA TYR A 129 0.11 11.59 -11.92
C TYR A 129 1.26 12.35 -12.53
N GLN A 130 1.05 12.91 -13.71
CA GLN A 130 1.87 13.97 -14.27
C GLN A 130 1.72 15.25 -13.44
N THR A 131 2.83 15.90 -13.10
CA THR A 131 2.88 17.20 -12.41
C THR A 131 3.09 18.35 -13.38
N ALA A 132 3.00 19.58 -12.87
CA ALA A 132 3.25 20.76 -13.68
C ALA A 132 4.72 20.82 -14.13
N PRO A 133 5.03 21.48 -15.27
CA PRO A 133 6.41 21.69 -15.70
C PRO A 133 7.24 22.38 -14.60
N GLY A 134 8.42 21.83 -14.31
CA GLY A 134 9.31 22.32 -13.26
C GLY A 134 9.03 21.74 -11.86
N GLU A 135 7.92 21.02 -11.68
CA GLU A 135 7.67 20.27 -10.44
C GLU A 135 8.20 18.85 -10.58
N GLU A 136 9.50 18.64 -10.38
CA GLU A 136 10.12 17.32 -10.50
C GLU A 136 10.15 16.59 -9.15
N TYR A 137 9.95 15.28 -9.20
CA TYR A 137 10.02 14.38 -8.06
C TYR A 137 10.90 13.19 -8.41
N VAL A 138 11.65 12.71 -7.43
CA VAL A 138 12.03 11.30 -7.40
C VAL A 138 10.82 10.54 -6.85
N ASP A 139 10.36 9.54 -7.58
CA ASP A 139 9.15 8.78 -7.28
C ASP A 139 9.41 7.29 -7.48
N VAL A 140 9.06 6.50 -6.46
CA VAL A 140 9.14 5.04 -6.48
C VAL A 140 7.84 4.43 -6.01
N PHE A 141 7.50 3.30 -6.60
CA PHE A 141 6.32 2.51 -6.29
C PHE A 141 6.71 1.04 -6.32
N GLU A 142 6.27 0.30 -5.30
CA GLU A 142 6.52 -1.12 -5.18
C GLU A 142 5.27 -1.86 -4.67
N VAL A 143 5.08 -3.07 -5.19
CA VAL A 143 4.09 -4.04 -4.68
C VAL A 143 4.82 -5.17 -4.01
N TYR A 144 4.37 -5.54 -2.81
CA TYR A 144 5.04 -6.54 -2.01
C TYR A 144 4.30 -7.87 -2.03
N GLN A 145 5.07 -8.96 -1.96
CA GLN A 145 4.52 -10.27 -1.71
C GLN A 145 4.07 -10.37 -0.26
N THR A 146 2.87 -10.90 -0.02
CA THR A 146 2.32 -11.01 1.34
C THR A 146 3.10 -11.99 2.20
N SER A 147 3.88 -12.90 1.60
CA SER A 147 4.83 -13.75 2.31
C SER A 147 5.89 -12.98 3.08
N ASP A 148 6.20 -11.76 2.62
CA ASP A 148 7.31 -10.97 3.14
C ASP A 148 6.79 -9.88 4.09
N THR A 149 5.47 -9.64 4.11
CA THR A 149 4.89 -8.47 4.78
C THR A 149 3.73 -8.75 5.73
N GLN A 150 3.18 -9.97 5.73
CA GLN A 150 2.11 -10.32 6.65
C GLN A 150 2.65 -10.44 8.07
N VAL A 151 2.01 -9.73 9.00
CA VAL A 151 2.28 -9.84 10.44
C VAL A 151 1.04 -10.26 11.22
N TYR A 152 1.25 -11.06 12.25
CA TYR A 152 0.26 -11.34 13.30
C TYR A 152 0.95 -11.95 14.53
N TRP A 153 0.55 -11.52 15.73
CA TRP A 153 1.02 -12.13 16.97
C TRP A 153 0.33 -13.47 17.26
N GLU A 154 0.73 -14.50 16.54
CA GLU A 154 0.35 -15.89 16.81
C GLU A 154 1.50 -16.85 16.44
N ALA A 155 2.69 -16.56 16.97
CA ALA A 155 3.91 -17.29 16.64
C ALA A 155 3.82 -18.80 16.91
N VAL A 156 3.00 -19.22 17.87
CA VAL A 156 2.73 -20.64 18.16
C VAL A 156 2.12 -21.40 16.99
N ASN A 157 1.39 -20.72 16.11
CA ASN A 157 0.79 -21.29 14.90
C ASN A 157 1.58 -20.95 13.62
N GLY A 158 2.83 -20.49 13.77
CA GLY A 158 3.74 -20.23 12.65
C GLY A 158 3.63 -18.82 12.05
N TRP A 159 2.85 -17.91 12.65
CA TRP A 159 2.80 -16.52 12.21
C TRP A 159 4.04 -15.74 12.62
N ILE A 160 4.37 -14.73 11.84
CA ILE A 160 5.51 -13.85 12.09
C ILE A 160 4.97 -12.54 12.67
N PRO A 161 5.38 -12.12 13.88
CA PRO A 161 4.84 -10.91 14.51
C PRO A 161 5.47 -9.62 13.98
N VAL A 162 6.66 -9.70 13.38
CA VAL A 162 7.43 -8.56 12.89
C VAL A 162 8.03 -8.88 11.52
N GLN A 163 7.79 -7.99 10.55
CA GLN A 163 8.38 -8.06 9.22
C GLN A 163 8.98 -6.71 8.85
N GLU A 164 10.04 -6.75 8.03
CA GLU A 164 10.72 -5.58 7.51
C GLU A 164 10.91 -5.76 6.00
N VAL A 165 10.58 -4.71 5.24
CA VAL A 165 10.86 -4.61 3.81
C VAL A 165 11.50 -3.27 3.51
N ASP A 166 12.38 -3.25 2.52
CA ASP A 166 13.03 -2.03 2.07
C ASP A 166 12.41 -1.55 0.76
N LEU A 167 12.11 -0.26 0.70
CA LEU A 167 11.76 0.46 -0.53
C LEU A 167 12.99 1.22 -1.00
N GLU A 168 13.60 0.76 -2.10
CA GLU A 168 14.72 1.46 -2.72
C GLU A 168 14.28 2.79 -3.32
N ILE A 169 15.08 3.84 -3.13
CA ILE A 169 14.81 5.17 -3.70
C ILE A 169 16.13 5.85 -4.09
N PRO A 170 16.22 6.51 -5.26
CA PRO A 170 17.40 7.29 -5.61
C PRO A 170 17.76 8.29 -4.52
N ALA A 171 19.02 8.26 -4.07
CA ALA A 171 19.43 9.04 -2.91
C ALA A 171 19.48 10.55 -3.20
N PRO A 172 18.93 11.41 -2.32
CA PRO A 172 18.99 12.85 -2.53
C PRO A 172 20.44 13.37 -2.32
N LEU A 173 20.79 14.44 -3.01
CA LEU A 173 22.10 15.11 -2.95
C LEU A 173 22.21 16.12 -1.79
N ALA A 174 21.09 16.47 -1.17
CA ALA A 174 20.99 17.31 0.02
C ALA A 174 19.86 16.76 0.92
N PRO A 175 19.71 17.23 2.18
CA PRO A 175 18.59 16.82 3.00
C PRO A 175 17.24 17.08 2.32
N ALA A 176 16.32 16.12 2.42
CA ALA A 176 15.02 16.17 1.74
C ALA A 176 13.89 15.71 2.65
N THR A 177 12.66 16.11 2.34
CA THR A 177 11.46 15.58 2.99
C THR A 177 10.88 14.48 2.12
N PHE A 178 10.81 13.27 2.68
CA PHE A 178 10.20 12.13 1.99
C PHE A 178 8.73 12.01 2.39
N THR A 179 7.85 11.83 1.40
CA THR A 179 6.48 11.40 1.62
C THR A 179 6.38 9.92 1.28
N VAL A 180 5.97 9.10 2.24
CA VAL A 180 5.83 7.64 2.07
C VAL A 180 4.39 7.26 2.32
N LYS A 181 3.79 6.46 1.44
CA LYS A 181 2.44 5.92 1.62
C LYS A 181 2.47 4.41 1.54
N VAL A 182 1.61 3.77 2.32
CA VAL A 182 1.50 2.31 2.37
C VAL A 182 0.04 1.87 2.38
N ALA A 183 -0.25 0.77 1.69
CA ALA A 183 -1.55 0.09 1.77
C ALA A 183 -1.46 -1.11 2.70
N LEU A 184 -2.21 -1.07 3.81
CA LEU A 184 -2.30 -2.15 4.79
C LEU A 184 -3.68 -2.78 4.76
N VAL A 185 -3.72 -4.09 4.62
CA VAL A 185 -4.95 -4.87 4.48
C VAL A 185 -5.12 -5.81 5.67
N ASP A 186 -6.38 -6.12 6.00
CA ASP A 186 -6.80 -7.06 7.05
C ASP A 186 -6.75 -6.51 8.49
N ASN A 187 -6.56 -5.19 8.65
CA ASN A 187 -6.70 -4.53 9.95
C ASN A 187 -8.18 -4.51 10.36
N ASP A 188 -8.57 -5.19 11.41
CA ASP A 188 -9.94 -5.25 11.90
C ASP A 188 -10.36 -3.90 12.52
N ALA A 189 -11.68 -3.67 12.54
CA ALA A 189 -12.26 -2.54 13.24
C ALA A 189 -12.42 -2.90 14.72
N ASP A 190 -11.31 -3.07 15.42
CA ASP A 190 -11.28 -3.33 16.86
C ASP A 190 -10.25 -2.44 17.59
N THR A 191 -9.95 -2.70 18.85
CA THR A 191 -9.04 -1.85 19.63
C THR A 191 -7.59 -2.29 19.58
N ARG A 192 -7.26 -3.38 18.88
CA ARG A 192 -5.92 -3.94 18.80
C ARG A 192 -5.05 -3.09 17.86
N PRO A 193 -3.84 -2.72 18.27
CA PRO A 193 -2.94 -1.95 17.42
C PRO A 193 -2.16 -2.84 16.46
N VAL A 194 -1.72 -2.23 15.37
CA VAL A 194 -0.50 -2.62 14.65
C VAL A 194 0.45 -1.43 14.72
N TYR A 195 1.76 -1.65 14.75
CA TYR A 195 2.75 -0.61 14.59
C TYR A 195 3.35 -0.69 13.19
N VAL A 196 3.33 0.43 12.48
CA VAL A 196 4.02 0.56 11.19
C VAL A 196 4.98 1.73 11.26
N THR A 197 6.25 1.43 11.03
CA THR A 197 7.35 2.38 11.13
C THR A 197 8.01 2.54 9.77
N ALA A 198 8.15 3.78 9.31
CA ALA A 198 8.97 4.12 8.15
C ALA A 198 10.25 4.78 8.64
N THR A 199 11.41 4.29 8.19
CA THR A 199 12.73 4.81 8.57
C THR A 199 13.58 5.07 7.33
N ALA A 200 14.17 6.26 7.24
CA ALA A 200 15.09 6.64 6.17
C ALA A 200 16.30 7.36 6.78
N GLY A 201 17.48 6.74 6.70
CA GLY A 201 18.67 7.23 7.39
C GLY A 201 18.47 7.22 8.91
N ASN A 202 18.58 8.38 9.54
CA ASN A 202 18.32 8.56 10.98
C ASN A 202 16.93 9.13 11.30
N VAL A 203 16.06 9.30 10.30
CA VAL A 203 14.70 9.84 10.47
C VAL A 203 13.71 8.68 10.48
N SER A 204 12.81 8.67 11.46
CA SER A 204 11.81 7.61 11.60
C SER A 204 10.48 8.17 12.09
N GLN A 205 9.38 7.58 11.62
CA GLN A 205 8.04 7.87 12.09
C GLN A 205 7.28 6.55 12.25
N THR A 206 6.58 6.41 13.38
CA THR A 206 5.71 5.26 13.65
C THR A 206 4.26 5.70 13.72
N LEU A 207 3.39 4.97 13.03
CA LEU A 207 1.95 5.10 13.11
C LEU A 207 1.37 3.82 13.71
N SER A 208 0.31 3.96 14.52
CA SER A 208 -0.35 2.82 15.16
C SER A 208 -1.85 2.83 14.90
N PRO A 209 -2.30 2.42 13.71
CA PRO A 209 -3.73 2.30 13.44
C PRO A 209 -4.32 1.18 14.31
N THR A 210 -5.46 1.48 14.93
CA THR A 210 -6.31 0.47 15.59
C THR A 210 -7.56 0.18 14.78
N HIS A 211 -7.90 1.02 13.79
CA HIS A 211 -9.09 0.85 12.97
C HIS A 211 -8.79 1.19 11.50
N PRO A 212 -9.58 0.64 10.54
CA PRO A 212 -9.50 1.02 9.14
C PRO A 212 -9.83 2.49 8.87
N ASP A 213 -9.07 3.15 8.01
CA ASP A 213 -9.32 4.55 7.60
C ASP A 213 -9.85 4.66 6.15
N ARG A 214 -10.01 3.53 5.46
CA ARG A 214 -10.54 3.45 4.08
C ARG A 214 -11.67 2.44 3.93
N LYS A 215 -12.57 2.37 4.93
CA LYS A 215 -13.66 1.37 5.08
C LYS A 215 -13.13 0.00 5.47
N ASP A 216 -13.99 -1.03 5.45
CA ASP A 216 -13.73 -2.36 6.02
C ASP A 216 -12.33 -2.91 5.66
N GLN A 217 -11.50 -3.11 6.69
CA GLN A 217 -10.20 -3.78 6.65
C GLN A 217 -9.12 -3.21 5.72
N LEU A 218 -9.16 -1.91 5.44
CA LEU A 218 -8.12 -1.21 4.69
C LEU A 218 -7.65 0.05 5.43
N ASN A 219 -6.34 0.16 5.58
CA ASN A 219 -5.66 1.40 5.91
C ASN A 219 -4.78 1.88 4.75
N ILE A 220 -4.77 3.19 4.53
CA ILE A 220 -3.73 3.86 3.72
C ILE A 220 -3.03 4.86 4.63
N LEU A 221 -1.84 4.49 5.11
CA LEU A 221 -1.06 5.35 5.99
C LEU A 221 -0.15 6.27 5.17
N THR A 222 0.10 7.47 5.68
CA THR A 222 1.03 8.44 5.08
C THR A 222 2.02 8.89 6.14
N PHE A 223 3.30 8.80 5.81
CA PHE A 223 4.42 9.25 6.62
C PHE A 223 5.08 10.46 5.95
N THR A 224 5.57 11.37 6.78
CA THR A 224 6.37 12.51 6.35
C THR A 224 7.66 12.49 7.14
N LEU A 225 8.74 12.07 6.47
CA LEU A 225 10.08 12.00 7.06
C LEU A 225 10.80 13.29 6.67
N GLU A 226 10.82 14.27 7.57
CA GLU A 226 11.48 15.55 7.34
C GLU A 226 12.99 15.46 7.54
N ASN A 227 13.75 16.19 6.72
CA ASN A 227 15.21 16.29 6.82
C ASN A 227 15.95 14.94 6.73
N VAL A 228 15.47 14.03 5.89
CA VAL A 228 16.19 12.78 5.56
C VAL A 228 17.56 13.15 5.00
N PRO A 229 18.67 12.61 5.55
CA PRO A 229 20.01 12.98 5.11
C PRO A 229 20.29 12.68 3.64
N ALA A 230 21.14 13.51 3.03
CA ALA A 230 21.72 13.23 1.71
C ALA A 230 22.39 11.86 1.68
N GLY A 231 22.31 11.17 0.54
CA GLY A 231 22.88 9.83 0.38
C GLY A 231 21.98 8.68 0.88
N THR A 232 20.83 8.96 1.50
CA THR A 232 19.88 7.92 1.92
C THR A 232 19.20 7.28 0.70
N SER A 233 19.46 6.01 0.44
CA SER A 233 19.01 5.29 -0.76
C SER A 233 17.89 4.26 -0.53
N SER A 234 17.40 4.14 0.70
CA SER A 234 16.33 3.21 1.04
C SER A 234 15.47 3.73 2.18
N ILE A 235 14.24 3.24 2.21
CA ILE A 235 13.28 3.44 3.31
C ILE A 235 12.91 2.06 3.83
N THR A 236 13.23 1.77 5.08
CA THR A 236 12.81 0.53 5.73
C THR A 236 11.41 0.70 6.29
N LEU A 237 10.49 -0.16 5.87
CA LEU A 237 9.13 -0.28 6.37
C LEU A 237 9.06 -1.48 7.31
N ARG A 238 8.84 -1.20 8.59
CA ARG A 238 8.70 -2.23 9.63
C ARG A 238 7.25 -2.34 10.06
N LEU A 239 6.71 -3.55 10.02
CA LEU A 239 5.39 -3.90 10.52
C LEU A 239 5.53 -4.72 11.80
N GLU A 240 4.73 -4.43 12.80
CA GLU A 240 4.69 -5.18 14.06
C GLU A 240 3.26 -5.35 14.58
N SER A 241 2.90 -6.61 14.84
CA SER A 241 1.75 -7.00 15.64
C SER A 241 2.24 -7.29 17.06
N PRO A 242 1.94 -6.46 18.07
CA PRO A 242 2.49 -6.64 19.42
C PRO A 242 1.93 -7.86 20.16
N GLN A 243 2.64 -8.28 21.20
CA GLN A 243 2.16 -9.35 22.09
C GLN A 243 0.93 -8.96 22.92
N PRO A 244 0.04 -9.92 23.26
CA PRO A 244 -1.03 -9.73 24.22
C PRO A 244 -0.53 -9.15 25.54
N PHE A 245 -1.24 -8.15 26.04
CA PHE A 245 -1.01 -7.64 27.39
C PHE A 245 -1.45 -8.71 28.41
N THR A 246 -0.48 -9.30 29.11
CA THR A 246 -0.73 -10.39 30.08
C THR A 246 -1.16 -9.90 31.47
N ASN A 247 -1.36 -8.58 31.66
CA ASN A 247 -1.57 -7.95 32.97
C ASN A 247 -3.04 -7.70 33.35
N GLY A 248 -3.98 -8.51 32.86
CA GLY A 248 -5.14 -8.90 33.68
C GLY A 248 -6.54 -8.36 33.34
N LEU A 249 -6.77 -7.64 32.25
CA LEU A 249 -8.13 -7.35 31.75
C LEU A 249 -8.10 -7.33 30.21
N ASP A 250 -8.52 -8.45 29.60
CA ASP A 250 -8.65 -8.74 28.16
C ASP A 250 -7.38 -8.97 27.33
N TYR A 251 -7.36 -10.09 26.58
CA TYR A 251 -6.26 -10.64 25.76
C TYR A 251 -6.01 -9.89 24.45
N LEU A 252 -6.04 -8.56 24.43
CA LEU A 252 -5.92 -7.85 23.17
C LEU A 252 -4.44 -7.60 22.86
N GLY A 253 -3.82 -8.58 22.18
CA GLY A 253 -2.54 -8.39 21.49
C GLY A 253 -2.69 -7.51 20.25
N GLY A 254 -1.72 -7.59 19.36
CA GLY A 254 -1.74 -6.90 18.09
C GLY A 254 -2.78 -7.47 17.13
N ASP A 255 -3.16 -6.66 16.15
CA ASP A 255 -3.98 -7.14 15.04
C ASP A 255 -3.13 -7.77 13.92
N SER A 256 -3.76 -8.43 12.96
CA SER A 256 -3.12 -8.97 11.77
C SER A 256 -3.19 -8.00 10.60
N VAL A 257 -2.09 -7.76 9.89
CA VAL A 257 -2.11 -7.00 8.63
C VAL A 257 -1.11 -7.53 7.61
N ALA A 258 -1.35 -7.22 6.33
CA ALA A 258 -0.35 -7.32 5.27
C ALA A 258 -0.16 -5.97 4.58
N LEU A 259 1.11 -5.61 4.30
CA LEU A 259 1.46 -4.53 3.38
C LEU A 259 1.40 -5.06 1.93
N THR A 260 0.53 -4.51 1.09
CA THR A 260 0.39 -4.95 -0.31
C THR A 260 1.17 -4.09 -1.29
N GLY A 261 1.53 -2.87 -0.89
CA GLY A 261 2.32 -1.96 -1.70
C GLY A 261 2.63 -0.65 -0.98
N ALA A 262 3.65 0.05 -1.48
CA ALA A 262 4.09 1.32 -0.97
C ALA A 262 4.47 2.27 -2.11
N THR A 263 4.38 3.57 -1.84
CA THR A 263 4.98 4.62 -2.68
C THR A 263 5.86 5.51 -1.82
N ALA A 264 6.92 6.04 -2.40
CA ALA A 264 7.71 7.08 -1.78
C ALA A 264 8.13 8.11 -2.82
N ASN A 265 8.12 9.38 -2.42
CA ASN A 265 8.65 10.45 -3.24
C ASN A 265 9.30 11.55 -2.41
N TYR A 266 10.16 12.31 -3.06
CA TYR A 266 10.62 13.60 -2.58
C TYR A 266 10.71 14.59 -3.72
N TYR A 267 10.41 15.84 -3.40
CA TYR A 267 10.42 16.94 -4.36
C TYR A 267 11.85 17.38 -4.66
N CYS A 268 12.16 17.60 -5.94
CA CYS A 268 13.43 18.12 -6.41
C CYS A 268 13.51 19.63 -6.21
N ALA A 269 13.50 20.07 -4.95
CA ALA A 269 13.71 21.47 -4.62
C ALA A 269 15.09 21.93 -5.14
N THR A 270 15.15 23.17 -5.62
CA THR A 270 16.40 23.91 -5.67
C THR A 270 16.68 24.46 -4.26
N PRO A 271 17.87 24.21 -3.68
CA PRO A 271 18.25 24.70 -2.35
C PRO A 271 18.15 26.22 -2.21
#